data_AF-F8P8R7-F1
#
_entry.id   AF-F8P8R7-F1
#
_cell.length_a   1.000
_cell.length_b   1.000
_cell.length_c   1.000
_cell.angle_alpha   90.00
_cell.angle_beta   90.00
_cell.angle_gamma   90.00
#
_symmetry.space_group_name_H-M   'P 1'
#
loop_
_entity.id
_entity.type
_entity.pdbx_description
1 polymer ?
#
loop_
_entity_poly.entity_id
_entity_poly.type
_entity_poly.pdbx_seq_one_letter_code
_entity_poly.pdbx_strand_id
1 'polypeptide(L)'
;MRVGGKLAHFQGSCNFPVLLLGLSGNRIEIGVAVCVGSIYASRLVAFNITPGFHLSENIIHAARIFRCLSSCRAALAAHYRAVQGNHVTIAAIYPDPTSVSGNALPCLTYHGVLLRTGEHISTSLPDLGVGTTALYRATLGDAATPDGATEVVVKFASRYGKAAHRLLSDAKLAPKLHWCEPIIGGLFMVVMDHLEDGASIWRLRNSSRPKPVPEAVLRDVKRALKLLHENRFVFGDLRDTNVVSSKEQGFLVDFDWAGKEGEDRYPAALNENNKWHAEVRAHAVMSKAHDDYQFEQLEAQLK
;
A
#
# COMPACT_ATOMS: atom_id res chain seq x y z
N MET A 1 -21.29 -10.03 0.64
CA MET A 1 -22.34 -9.90 1.67
C MET A 1 -22.59 -8.41 1.84
N ARG A 2 -23.67 -7.86 1.25
CA ARG A 2 -24.03 -6.44 1.47
C ARG A 2 -24.36 -6.27 2.95
N VAL A 3 -23.81 -5.25 3.60
CA VAL A 3 -24.21 -4.90 4.96
C VAL A 3 -25.71 -4.60 4.94
N GLY A 4 -26.49 -5.45 5.61
CA GLY A 4 -27.92 -5.23 5.77
C GLY A 4 -28.18 -3.91 6.49
N GLY A 5 -29.33 -3.28 6.20
CA GLY A 5 -29.68 -1.92 6.66
C GLY A 5 -29.61 -1.65 8.17
N LYS A 6 -29.38 -2.66 9.01
CA LYS A 6 -29.22 -2.52 10.47
C LYS A 6 -27.89 -1.91 10.91
N LEU A 7 -26.83 -1.89 10.09
CA LEU A 7 -25.51 -1.33 10.49
C LEU A 7 -25.16 -0.03 9.74
N ALA A 8 -26.01 0.42 8.82
CA ALA A 8 -25.75 1.63 8.02
C ALA A 8 -25.66 2.91 8.87
N HIS A 9 -26.40 2.99 9.99
CA HIS A 9 -26.40 4.16 10.88
C HIS A 9 -25.13 4.32 11.72
N PHE A 10 -24.23 3.34 11.68
CA PHE A 10 -22.94 3.36 12.38
C PHE A 10 -21.76 3.67 11.46
N GLN A 11 -22.01 3.81 10.16
CA GLN A 11 -20.96 4.06 9.17
C GLN A 11 -20.28 5.40 9.45
N GLY A 12 -18.96 5.38 9.68
CA GLY A 12 -18.17 6.56 9.99
C GLY A 12 -18.11 6.94 11.48
N SER A 13 -18.73 6.19 12.41
CA SER A 13 -18.53 6.43 13.85
C SER A 13 -17.37 5.61 14.44
N CYS A 14 -17.06 4.47 13.82
CA CYS A 14 -16.00 3.53 14.20
C CYS A 14 -15.83 2.50 13.07
N ASN A 15 -14.70 1.80 13.02
CA ASN A 15 -14.48 0.65 12.14
C ASN A 15 -14.87 -0.71 12.77
N PHE A 16 -15.56 -0.70 13.93
CA PHE A 16 -16.05 -1.88 14.66
C PHE A 16 -15.04 -3.03 14.75
N PRO A 17 -13.90 -2.83 15.44
CA PRO A 17 -12.89 -3.87 15.57
C PRO A 17 -13.42 -5.01 16.46
N VAL A 18 -13.31 -6.25 15.96
CA VAL A 18 -13.75 -7.46 16.62
C VAL A 18 -12.62 -8.48 16.66
N LEU A 19 -12.48 -9.19 17.78
CA LEU A 19 -11.61 -10.36 17.89
C LEU A 19 -12.39 -11.61 17.49
N LEU A 20 -11.82 -12.41 16.61
CA LEU A 20 -12.35 -13.71 16.19
C LEU A 20 -11.51 -14.81 16.82
N LEU A 21 -12.16 -15.74 17.52
CA LEU A 21 -11.52 -16.94 18.06
C LEU A 21 -12.09 -18.17 17.33
N GLY A 22 -11.23 -18.85 16.58
CA GLY A 22 -11.53 -20.10 15.90
C GLY A 22 -10.90 -21.28 16.65
N LEU A 23 -11.67 -22.37 16.79
CA LEU A 23 -11.21 -23.62 17.37
C LEU A 23 -11.51 -24.74 16.37
N SER A 24 -10.49 -25.50 15.98
CA SER A 24 -10.63 -26.65 15.08
C SER A 24 -9.76 -27.80 15.58
N GLY A 25 -10.40 -28.77 16.24
CA GLY A 25 -9.68 -29.84 16.93
C GLY A 25 -8.74 -29.28 18.01
N ASN A 26 -7.45 -29.55 17.88
CA ASN A 26 -6.41 -29.02 18.77
C ASN A 26 -5.80 -27.70 18.28
N ARG A 27 -6.31 -27.12 17.19
CA ARG A 27 -5.83 -25.87 16.62
C ARG A 27 -6.64 -24.69 17.11
N ILE A 28 -5.95 -23.67 17.61
CA ILE A 28 -6.52 -22.37 17.94
C ILE A 28 -6.11 -21.39 16.83
N GLU A 29 -7.08 -20.65 16.30
CA GLU A 29 -6.85 -19.53 15.39
C GLU A 29 -7.40 -18.25 16.02
N ILE A 30 -6.63 -17.18 15.93
CA ILE A 30 -7.04 -15.84 16.35
C ILE A 30 -7.01 -14.94 15.14
N GLY A 31 -8.13 -14.30 14.89
CA GLY A 31 -8.27 -13.29 13.85
C GLY A 31 -8.84 -11.99 14.41
N VAL A 32 -8.86 -11.00 13.53
CA VAL A 32 -9.56 -9.74 13.75
C VAL A 32 -10.47 -9.46 12.58
N ALA A 33 -11.55 -8.74 12.84
CA ALA A 33 -12.39 -8.19 11.79
C ALA A 33 -12.70 -6.72 12.06
N VAL A 34 -12.89 -5.97 10.98
CA VAL A 34 -13.35 -4.58 11.00
C VAL A 34 -14.51 -4.42 10.02
N CYS A 35 -15.43 -3.52 10.33
CA CYS A 35 -16.52 -3.10 9.47
C CYS A 35 -16.23 -1.68 8.95
N VAL A 36 -15.88 -1.58 7.68
CA VAL A 36 -15.60 -0.30 7.01
C VAL A 36 -16.46 -0.14 5.76
N GLY A 37 -17.73 -0.53 5.89
CA GLY A 37 -18.70 -0.67 4.79
C GLY A 37 -18.84 -2.12 4.32
N SER A 38 -17.73 -2.84 4.18
CA SER A 38 -17.66 -4.31 4.12
C SER A 38 -16.98 -4.85 5.37
N ILE A 39 -17.19 -6.13 5.68
CA ILE A 39 -16.48 -6.81 6.75
C ILE A 39 -15.18 -7.36 6.17
N TYR A 40 -14.07 -6.88 6.71
CA TYR A 40 -12.73 -7.39 6.39
C TYR A 40 -12.22 -8.16 7.58
N ALA A 41 -11.80 -9.40 7.36
CA ALA A 41 -11.25 -10.25 8.40
C ALA A 41 -9.82 -10.66 8.04
N SER A 42 -8.94 -10.71 9.04
CA SER A 42 -7.55 -11.15 8.89
C SER A 42 -7.18 -12.11 10.01
N ARG A 43 -6.38 -13.12 9.69
CA ARG A 43 -5.81 -14.03 10.70
C ARG A 43 -4.54 -13.42 11.27
N LEU A 44 -4.44 -13.35 12.60
CA LEU A 44 -3.25 -12.84 13.29
C LEU A 44 -2.30 -13.97 13.67
N VAL A 45 -2.82 -15.04 14.29
CA VAL A 45 -2.00 -16.17 14.74
C VAL A 45 -2.81 -17.46 14.71
N ALA A 46 -2.13 -18.57 14.43
CA ALA A 46 -2.67 -19.91 14.58
C ALA A 46 -1.62 -20.81 15.21
N PHE A 47 -2.02 -21.63 16.17
CA PHE A 47 -1.13 -22.56 16.87
C PHE A 47 -1.89 -23.82 17.30
N ASN A 48 -1.16 -24.91 17.44
CA ASN A 48 -1.70 -26.19 17.89
C ASN A 48 -1.38 -26.41 19.37
N ILE A 49 -2.34 -26.93 20.11
CA ILE A 49 -2.14 -27.43 21.47
C ILE A 49 -1.97 -28.94 21.38
N THR A 50 -0.75 -29.39 21.10
CA THR A 50 -0.42 -30.81 21.09
C THR A 50 0.22 -31.24 22.41
N PRO A 51 -0.22 -32.37 23.00
CA PRO A 51 0.56 -33.02 24.04
C PRO A 51 1.83 -33.65 23.45
N GLY A 52 2.91 -33.74 24.22
CA GLY A 52 4.19 -34.34 23.80
C GLY A 52 5.41 -33.58 24.30
N PHE A 53 6.55 -33.77 23.63
CA PHE A 53 7.86 -33.20 24.02
C PHE A 53 7.86 -31.67 24.20
N HIS A 54 6.98 -30.96 23.49
CA HIS A 54 6.89 -29.48 23.52
C HIS A 54 5.76 -28.94 24.41
N LEU A 55 5.18 -29.76 25.30
CA LEU A 55 4.02 -29.36 26.10
C LEU A 55 4.27 -28.09 26.93
N SER A 56 5.44 -27.97 27.57
CA SER A 56 5.79 -26.79 28.38
C SER A 56 5.84 -25.52 27.54
N GLU A 57 6.50 -25.57 26.39
CA GLU A 57 6.63 -24.45 25.45
C GLU A 57 5.26 -24.05 24.88
N ASN A 58 4.43 -25.03 24.53
CA ASN A 58 3.06 -24.82 24.06
C ASN A 58 2.19 -24.12 25.12
N ILE A 59 2.30 -24.52 26.39
CA ILE A 59 1.57 -23.88 27.50
C ILE A 59 2.02 -22.42 27.66
N ILE A 60 3.33 -22.15 27.67
CA ILE A 60 3.86 -20.79 27.80
C ILE A 60 3.43 -19.92 26.62
N HIS A 61 3.49 -20.46 25.40
CA HIS A 61 3.07 -19.77 24.19
C HIS A 61 1.58 -19.42 24.23
N ALA A 62 0.73 -20.40 24.56
CA ALA A 62 -0.70 -20.18 24.73
C ALA A 62 -0.99 -19.13 25.82
N ALA A 63 -0.37 -19.24 27.00
CA ALA A 63 -0.56 -18.30 28.09
C ALA A 63 -0.21 -16.85 27.70
N ARG A 64 0.88 -16.65 26.96
CA ARG A 64 1.26 -15.32 26.42
C ARG A 64 0.19 -14.77 25.48
N ILE A 65 -0.30 -15.60 24.56
CA ILE A 65 -1.36 -15.22 23.62
C ILE A 65 -2.64 -14.86 24.37
N PHE A 66 -3.10 -15.67 25.32
CA PHE A 66 -4.32 -15.40 26.10
C PHE A 66 -4.18 -14.17 27.00
N ARG A 67 -2.97 -13.88 27.50
CA ARG A 67 -2.70 -12.62 28.19
C ARG A 67 -2.88 -11.42 27.26
N CYS A 68 -2.34 -11.48 26.05
CA CYS A 68 -2.54 -10.44 25.03
C CYS A 68 -4.03 -10.27 24.69
N LEU A 69 -4.75 -11.37 24.45
CA LEU A 69 -6.20 -11.35 24.18
C LEU A 69 -6.99 -10.69 25.32
N SER A 70 -6.65 -10.99 26.58
CA SER A 70 -7.30 -10.37 27.73
C SER A 70 -7.09 -8.84 27.75
N SER A 71 -5.88 -8.37 27.46
CA SER A 71 -5.57 -6.94 27.34
C SER A 71 -6.32 -6.31 26.16
N CYS A 72 -6.34 -6.96 24.99
CA CYS A 72 -7.07 -6.49 23.81
C CYS A 72 -8.57 -6.38 24.09
N ARG A 73 -9.17 -7.35 24.79
CA ARG A 73 -10.59 -7.28 25.21
C ARG A 73 -10.86 -6.07 26.10
N ALA A 74 -9.98 -5.79 27.06
CA ALA A 74 -10.12 -4.62 27.93
C ALA A 74 -10.01 -3.30 27.13
N ALA A 75 -9.07 -3.23 26.19
CA ALA A 75 -8.92 -2.09 25.30
C ALA A 75 -10.14 -1.89 24.38
N LEU A 76 -10.66 -2.96 23.78
CA LEU A 76 -11.90 -2.91 22.98
C LEU A 76 -13.08 -2.44 23.81
N ALA A 77 -13.24 -2.93 25.03
CA ALA A 77 -14.31 -2.49 25.93
C ALA A 77 -14.18 -1.02 26.33
N ALA A 78 -12.96 -0.49 26.44
CA ALA A 78 -12.73 0.94 26.65
C ALA A 78 -13.06 1.76 25.39
N HIS A 79 -12.60 1.30 24.22
CA HIS A 79 -12.88 1.92 22.93
C HIS A 79 -14.39 2.03 22.66
N TYR A 80 -15.14 0.94 22.78
CA TYR A 80 -16.58 0.96 22.55
C TYR A 80 -17.37 1.82 23.55
N ARG A 81 -16.87 2.02 24.77
CA ARG A 81 -17.45 2.98 25.71
C ARG A 81 -17.23 4.42 25.26
N ALA A 82 -16.07 4.73 24.66
CA ALA A 82 -15.76 6.06 24.13
C ALA A 82 -16.53 6.40 22.84
N VAL A 83 -16.80 5.40 21.99
CA VAL A 83 -17.53 5.55 20.71
C VAL A 83 -19.03 5.91 20.90
N GLN A 84 -19.57 5.88 22.13
CA GLN A 84 -20.99 6.17 22.41
C GLN A 84 -21.44 7.61 22.07
N GLY A 85 -20.56 8.49 21.57
CA GLY A 85 -20.89 9.81 21.04
C GLY A 85 -21.23 9.80 19.54
N ASN A 86 -22.34 10.43 19.15
CA ASN A 86 -22.87 10.53 17.78
C ASN A 86 -22.06 11.46 16.83
N HIS A 87 -20.74 11.29 16.76
CA HIS A 87 -19.93 12.04 15.80
C HIS A 87 -19.50 11.12 14.67
N VAL A 88 -20.22 11.20 13.54
CA VAL A 88 -19.82 10.55 12.29
C VAL A 88 -18.62 11.30 11.74
N THR A 89 -17.45 10.68 11.76
CA THR A 89 -16.24 11.17 11.08
C THR A 89 -15.68 10.06 10.22
N ILE A 90 -15.63 10.27 8.91
CA ILE A 90 -15.04 9.27 7.99
C ILE A 90 -13.56 8.97 8.29
N ALA A 91 -12.92 9.81 9.12
CA ALA A 91 -11.61 9.54 9.69
C ALA A 91 -11.53 8.20 10.45
N ALA A 92 -12.61 7.79 11.13
CA ALA A 92 -12.64 6.57 11.94
C ALA A 92 -12.51 5.27 11.14
N ILE A 93 -12.61 5.34 9.81
CA ILE A 93 -12.48 4.18 8.91
C ILE A 93 -11.19 4.23 8.08
N TYR A 94 -10.36 5.26 8.23
CA TYR A 94 -9.04 5.29 7.59
C TYR A 94 -8.03 4.40 8.32
N PRO A 95 -6.94 3.99 7.64
CA PRO A 95 -5.94 3.12 8.22
C PRO A 95 -5.25 3.77 9.43
N ASP A 96 -5.11 2.99 10.50
CA ASP A 96 -4.27 3.31 11.68
C ASP A 96 -3.31 2.12 11.91
N PRO A 97 -2.24 2.02 11.11
CA PRO A 97 -1.37 0.85 11.13
C PRO A 97 -0.52 0.80 12.40
N THR A 98 0.15 -0.33 12.62
CA THR A 98 1.14 -0.48 13.70
C THR A 98 2.47 -0.88 13.10
N SER A 99 3.55 -0.20 13.48
CA SER A 99 4.92 -0.55 13.03
C SER A 99 5.31 -1.94 13.53
N VAL A 100 5.96 -2.75 12.68
CA VAL A 100 6.56 -4.03 13.13
C VAL A 100 7.69 -3.78 14.13
N SER A 101 8.46 -2.71 13.92
CA SER A 101 9.64 -2.38 14.74
C SER A 101 9.30 -1.65 16.03
N GLY A 102 8.03 -1.27 16.24
CA GLY A 102 7.59 -0.44 17.37
C GLY A 102 7.95 1.05 17.24
N ASN A 103 8.46 1.48 16.08
CA ASN A 103 8.75 2.88 15.81
C ASN A 103 7.45 3.69 15.73
N ALA A 104 7.51 4.93 16.22
CA ALA A 104 6.41 5.88 16.03
C ALA A 104 6.17 6.10 14.54
N LEU A 105 4.91 6.03 14.14
CA LEU A 105 4.50 6.30 12.77
C LEU A 105 4.44 7.81 12.52
N PRO A 106 4.61 8.26 11.27
CA PRO A 106 4.38 9.66 10.90
C PRO A 106 2.97 10.10 11.27
N CYS A 107 2.84 11.34 11.76
CA CYS A 107 1.54 11.96 12.00
C CYS A 107 0.87 12.26 10.65
N LEU A 108 -0.26 11.62 10.39
CA LEU A 108 -0.98 11.69 9.12
C LEU A 108 -2.44 12.06 9.36
N THR A 109 -2.93 13.02 8.58
CA THR A 109 -4.37 13.33 8.49
C THR A 109 -4.87 12.89 7.12
N TYR A 110 -5.65 11.81 7.07
CA TYR A 110 -6.18 11.25 5.82
C TYR A 110 -7.38 12.06 5.30
N HIS A 111 -7.41 12.26 3.98
CA HIS A 111 -8.44 13.04 3.28
C HIS A 111 -9.33 12.21 2.35
N GLY A 112 -8.90 10.99 2.03
CA GLY A 112 -9.64 10.12 1.11
C GLY A 112 -8.80 9.04 0.47
N VAL A 113 -9.49 8.15 -0.24
CA VAL A 113 -8.86 7.11 -1.07
C VAL A 113 -8.48 7.73 -2.41
N LEU A 114 -7.28 7.43 -2.89
CA LEU A 114 -6.81 7.78 -4.21
C LEU A 114 -6.93 6.56 -5.13
N LEU A 115 -7.83 6.62 -6.10
CA LEU A 115 -7.98 5.55 -7.09
C LEU A 115 -6.84 5.59 -8.11
N ARG A 116 -6.58 4.45 -8.77
CA ARG A 116 -5.60 4.35 -9.86
C ARG A 116 -5.92 5.25 -11.06
N THR A 117 -7.19 5.63 -11.21
CA THR A 117 -7.65 6.61 -12.21
C THR A 117 -7.19 8.05 -11.87
N GLY A 118 -6.65 8.28 -10.68
CA GLY A 118 -6.35 9.60 -10.13
C GLY A 118 -7.57 10.32 -9.57
N GLU A 119 -8.70 9.62 -9.43
CA GLU A 119 -9.88 10.12 -8.73
C GLU A 119 -9.70 10.01 -7.22
N HIS A 120 -10.14 11.04 -6.50
CA HIS A 120 -10.04 11.13 -5.06
C HIS A 120 -11.43 11.01 -4.43
N ILE A 121 -11.63 10.01 -3.58
CA ILE A 121 -12.91 9.75 -2.91
C ILE A 121 -12.75 10.04 -1.42
N SER A 122 -13.38 11.12 -0.96
CA SER A 122 -13.36 11.57 0.44
C SER A 122 -14.65 11.27 1.20
N THR A 123 -15.72 10.87 0.51
CA THR A 123 -17.07 10.75 1.08
C THR A 123 -17.48 9.32 1.42
N SER A 124 -16.72 8.32 0.95
CA SER A 124 -16.97 6.91 1.22
C SER A 124 -15.68 6.10 1.06
N LEU A 125 -15.61 4.92 1.67
CA LEU A 125 -14.61 3.93 1.30
C LEU A 125 -15.12 3.19 0.06
N PRO A 126 -14.47 3.34 -1.11
CA PRO A 126 -14.79 2.51 -2.26
C PRO A 126 -14.53 1.04 -1.91
N ASP A 127 -15.28 0.13 -2.56
CA ASP A 127 -14.91 -1.27 -2.57
C ASP A 127 -13.56 -1.39 -3.30
N LEU A 128 -12.48 -1.56 -2.54
CA LEU A 128 -11.12 -1.68 -3.06
C LEU A 128 -10.95 -2.99 -3.87
N GLY A 129 -11.93 -3.89 -3.84
CA GLY A 129 -11.91 -5.18 -4.51
C GLY A 129 -10.75 -6.06 -4.04
N VAL A 130 -10.29 -6.95 -4.91
CA VAL A 130 -9.09 -7.80 -4.68
C VAL A 130 -7.81 -7.05 -5.07
N GLY A 131 -7.77 -5.73 -4.85
CA GLY A 131 -6.61 -4.91 -5.17
C GLY A 131 -5.39 -5.33 -4.35
N THR A 132 -4.22 -5.38 -4.99
CA THR A 132 -2.95 -5.71 -4.32
C THR A 132 -2.31 -4.53 -3.59
N THR A 133 -2.89 -3.33 -3.72
CA THR A 133 -2.37 -2.07 -3.18
C THR A 133 -3.51 -1.12 -2.83
N ALA A 134 -3.37 -0.37 -1.73
CA ALA A 134 -4.28 0.73 -1.38
C ALA A 134 -3.52 2.06 -1.34
N LEU A 135 -4.13 3.12 -1.87
CA LEU A 135 -3.57 4.47 -1.94
C LEU A 135 -4.53 5.46 -1.29
N TYR A 136 -3.99 6.39 -0.51
CA TYR A 136 -4.74 7.43 0.19
C TYR A 136 -4.06 8.78 0.01
N ARG A 137 -4.84 9.86 -0.04
CA ARG A 137 -4.33 11.22 0.11
C ARG A 137 -4.34 11.59 1.58
N ALA A 138 -3.28 12.22 2.06
CA ALA A 138 -3.17 12.69 3.43
C ALA A 138 -2.30 13.95 3.50
N THR A 139 -2.35 14.62 4.64
CA THR A 139 -1.35 15.61 5.04
C THR A 139 -0.40 14.97 6.05
N LEU A 140 0.90 15.12 5.83
CA LEU A 140 1.97 14.76 6.75
C LEU A 140 2.32 15.97 7.63
N GLY A 141 2.36 15.76 8.94
CA GLY A 141 2.64 16.80 9.94
C GLY A 141 1.49 16.98 10.91
N ASP A 142 1.71 17.77 11.97
CA ASP A 142 0.67 18.08 12.95
C ASP A 142 -0.28 19.14 12.38
N ALA A 143 -1.57 18.82 12.32
CA ALA A 143 -2.62 19.74 11.88
C ALA A 143 -2.73 20.99 12.77
N ALA A 144 -2.22 20.94 14.01
CA ALA A 144 -2.16 22.08 14.93
C ALA A 144 -1.00 23.06 14.61
N THR A 145 -0.05 22.67 13.75
CA THR A 145 1.05 23.53 13.27
C THR A 145 1.06 23.56 11.73
N PRO A 146 0.25 24.44 11.10
CA PRO A 146 0.10 24.47 9.64
C PRO A 146 1.41 24.76 8.88
N ASP A 147 2.33 25.50 9.50
CA ASP A 147 3.67 25.77 8.98
C ASP A 147 4.52 24.49 9.02
N GLY A 148 4.38 23.65 7.98
CA GLY A 148 5.11 22.38 7.85
C GLY A 148 4.27 21.22 7.31
N ALA A 149 2.95 21.41 7.19
CA ALA A 149 2.04 20.44 6.59
C ALA A 149 2.40 20.16 5.12
N THR A 150 2.64 18.89 4.78
CA THR A 150 2.98 18.47 3.41
C THR A 150 1.91 17.53 2.87
N GLU A 151 1.40 17.82 1.66
CA GLU A 151 0.46 16.92 0.97
C GLU A 151 1.18 15.66 0.47
N VAL A 152 0.69 14.50 0.88
CA VAL A 152 1.32 13.20 0.63
C VAL A 152 0.33 12.16 0.11
N VAL A 153 0.88 11.15 -0.56
CA VAL A 153 0.21 9.90 -0.85
C VAL A 153 0.73 8.83 0.11
N VAL A 154 -0.21 8.13 0.75
CA VAL A 154 0.07 6.97 1.61
C VAL A 154 -0.29 5.70 0.86
N LYS A 155 0.68 4.81 0.68
CA LYS A 155 0.51 3.52 0.01
C LYS A 155 0.72 2.36 0.98
N PHE A 156 -0.12 1.35 0.83
CA PHE A 156 0.09 0.03 1.45
C PHE A 156 0.34 -1.02 0.38
N ALA A 157 1.43 -1.77 0.52
CA ALA A 157 1.87 -2.79 -0.45
C ALA A 157 2.57 -3.96 0.26
N SER A 158 2.51 -5.17 -0.29
CA SER A 158 3.15 -6.36 0.32
C SER A 158 4.68 -6.39 0.19
N ARG A 159 5.22 -5.65 -0.78
CA ARG A 159 6.65 -5.47 -1.03
C ARG A 159 6.88 -4.07 -1.59
N TYR A 160 8.08 -3.52 -1.38
CA TYR A 160 8.42 -2.20 -1.87
C TYR A 160 9.92 -2.01 -2.11
N GLY A 161 10.29 -1.56 -3.31
CA GLY A 161 11.66 -1.22 -3.71
C GLY A 161 12.15 0.11 -3.10
N LYS A 162 12.25 0.17 -1.76
CA LYS A 162 12.63 1.38 -0.99
C LYS A 162 13.92 2.02 -1.50
N ALA A 163 14.96 1.22 -1.74
CA ALA A 163 16.27 1.72 -2.17
C ALA A 163 16.22 2.34 -3.58
N ALA A 164 15.54 1.68 -4.52
CA ALA A 164 15.33 2.19 -5.87
C ALA A 164 14.51 3.48 -5.87
N HIS A 165 13.41 3.53 -5.09
CA HIS A 165 12.62 4.75 -4.95
C HIS A 165 13.47 5.88 -4.36
N ARG A 166 14.17 5.65 -3.25
CA ARG A 166 15.02 6.69 -2.63
C ARG A 166 16.08 7.24 -3.57
N LEU A 167 16.76 6.36 -4.32
CA LEU A 167 17.75 6.76 -5.33
C LEU A 167 17.16 7.72 -6.37
N LEU A 168 15.97 7.41 -6.92
CA LEU A 168 15.33 8.29 -7.89
C LEU A 168 14.74 9.54 -7.25
N SER A 169 14.25 9.44 -6.02
CA SER A 169 13.73 10.54 -5.22
C SER A 169 14.79 11.63 -5.01
N ASP A 170 16.00 11.22 -4.61
CA ASP A 170 17.15 12.12 -4.41
C ASP A 170 17.57 12.81 -5.71
N ALA A 171 17.40 12.13 -6.85
CA ALA A 171 17.63 12.67 -8.19
C ALA A 171 16.43 13.43 -8.79
N LYS A 172 15.35 13.64 -8.02
CA LYS A 172 14.09 14.28 -8.45
C LYS A 172 13.43 13.59 -9.66
N LEU A 173 13.58 12.27 -9.78
CA LEU A 173 13.02 11.41 -10.83
C LEU A 173 11.89 10.50 -10.31
N ALA A 174 11.61 10.59 -9.02
CA ALA A 174 10.46 9.99 -8.34
C ALA A 174 9.96 10.99 -7.28
N PRO A 175 8.71 10.86 -6.79
CA PRO A 175 8.22 11.66 -5.66
C PRO A 175 9.16 11.59 -4.45
N LYS A 176 9.18 12.64 -3.60
CA LYS A 176 9.98 12.59 -2.38
C LYS A 176 9.49 11.47 -1.47
N LEU A 177 10.38 10.58 -1.02
CA LEU A 177 10.03 9.48 -0.13
C LEU A 177 10.23 9.87 1.35
N HIS A 178 9.14 10.19 2.04
CA HIS A 178 9.15 10.61 3.45
C HIS A 178 9.24 9.45 4.43
N TRP A 179 8.52 8.36 4.16
CA TRP A 179 8.49 7.19 5.04
C TRP A 179 8.33 5.90 4.23
N CYS A 180 9.00 4.82 4.65
CA CYS A 180 8.84 3.50 4.06
C CYS A 180 9.32 2.43 5.04
N GLU A 181 8.40 1.78 5.74
CA GLU A 181 8.70 0.76 6.74
C GLU A 181 7.63 -0.35 6.76
N PRO A 182 7.98 -1.57 7.19
CA PRO A 182 7.02 -2.65 7.39
C PRO A 182 6.09 -2.37 8.58
N ILE A 183 4.84 -2.76 8.41
CA ILE A 183 3.75 -2.68 9.39
C ILE A 183 3.16 -4.08 9.65
N ILE A 184 2.48 -4.23 10.79
CA ILE A 184 1.77 -5.46 11.13
C ILE A 184 0.77 -5.80 10.00
N GLY A 185 0.68 -7.10 9.67
CA GLY A 185 -0.10 -7.58 8.53
C GLY A 185 0.74 -7.95 7.30
N GLY A 186 2.08 -7.86 7.41
CA GLY A 186 2.99 -8.27 6.33
C GLY A 186 2.99 -7.29 5.14
N LEU A 187 2.72 -6.01 5.43
CA LEU A 187 2.70 -4.94 4.44
C LEU A 187 3.77 -3.90 4.76
N PHE A 188 4.08 -3.08 3.78
CA PHE A 188 4.80 -1.82 3.92
C PHE A 188 3.81 -0.67 3.94
N MET A 189 4.07 0.31 4.80
CA MET A 189 3.49 1.65 4.67
C MET A 189 4.52 2.56 4.04
N VAL A 190 4.12 3.23 2.96
CA VAL A 190 4.95 4.15 2.19
C VAL A 190 4.27 5.52 2.17
N VAL A 191 4.99 6.57 2.54
CA VAL A 191 4.52 7.96 2.50
C VAL A 191 5.43 8.73 1.56
N MET A 192 4.87 9.32 0.52
CA MET A 192 5.60 10.05 -0.52
C MET A 192 4.87 11.32 -0.95
N ASP A 193 5.56 12.25 -1.59
CA ASP A 193 4.94 13.49 -2.10
C ASP A 193 3.72 13.20 -2.98
N HIS A 194 2.68 14.02 -2.83
CA HIS A 194 1.60 14.10 -3.78
C HIS A 194 1.95 15.08 -4.91
N LEU A 195 2.03 14.57 -6.15
CA LEU A 195 2.22 15.40 -7.34
C LEU A 195 0.88 16.02 -7.75
N GLU A 196 0.53 17.19 -7.20
CA GLU A 196 -0.79 17.81 -7.37
C GLU A 196 -1.17 18.07 -8.85
N ASP A 197 -0.23 18.58 -9.65
CA ASP A 197 -0.41 18.77 -11.10
C ASP A 197 -0.08 17.50 -11.92
N GLY A 198 0.14 16.38 -11.25
CA GLY A 198 0.59 15.13 -11.83
C GLY A 198 -0.52 14.36 -12.55
N ALA A 199 -0.25 13.92 -13.77
CA ALA A 199 -1.09 12.96 -14.48
C ALA A 199 -0.26 11.82 -15.06
N SER A 200 -0.71 10.58 -14.89
CA SER A 200 -0.06 9.45 -15.56
C SER A 200 -0.17 9.57 -17.07
N ILE A 201 0.79 9.01 -17.81
CA ILE A 201 0.72 8.98 -19.29
C ILE A 201 -0.59 8.34 -19.75
N TRP A 202 -1.02 7.26 -19.09
CA TRP A 202 -2.32 6.64 -19.35
C TRP A 202 -3.48 7.64 -19.21
N ARG A 203 -3.51 8.43 -18.14
CA ARG A 203 -4.56 9.43 -17.90
C ARG A 203 -4.52 10.56 -18.92
N LEU A 204 -3.33 11.03 -19.29
CA LEU A 204 -3.18 12.06 -20.32
C LEU A 204 -3.78 11.61 -21.66
N ARG A 205 -3.62 10.33 -22.01
CA ARG A 205 -4.11 9.75 -23.28
C ARG A 205 -5.59 9.38 -23.26
N ASN A 206 -6.09 8.86 -22.13
CA ASN A 206 -7.44 8.30 -22.01
C ASN A 206 -8.45 9.26 -21.37
N SER A 207 -8.06 10.51 -21.10
CA SER A 207 -9.00 11.53 -20.63
C SER A 207 -9.92 12.02 -21.76
N SER A 208 -11.04 12.66 -21.40
CA SER A 208 -12.00 13.24 -22.36
C SER A 208 -11.38 14.28 -23.30
N ARG A 209 -10.23 14.85 -22.93
CA ARG A 209 -9.43 15.77 -23.76
C ARG A 209 -7.97 15.30 -23.71
N PRO A 210 -7.58 14.36 -24.59
CA PRO A 210 -6.23 13.84 -24.61
C PRO A 210 -5.19 14.95 -24.73
N LYS A 211 -4.14 14.88 -23.90
CA LYS A 211 -3.04 15.85 -23.94
C LYS A 211 -1.79 15.15 -24.50
N PRO A 212 -0.98 15.85 -25.31
CA PRO A 212 0.30 15.31 -25.73
C PRO A 212 1.19 15.08 -24.51
N VAL A 213 1.97 14.00 -24.55
CA VAL A 213 2.99 13.73 -23.54
C VAL A 213 4.20 14.61 -23.90
N PRO A 214 4.67 15.49 -23.00
CA PRO A 214 5.87 16.28 -23.27
C PRO A 214 7.08 15.37 -23.50
N GLU A 215 7.90 15.69 -24.51
CA GLU A 215 9.10 14.89 -24.82
C GLU A 215 10.08 14.79 -23.64
N ALA A 216 10.10 15.82 -22.78
CA ALA A 216 10.89 15.84 -21.56
C ALA A 216 10.57 14.67 -20.63
N VAL A 217 9.30 14.22 -20.58
CA VAL A 217 8.87 13.09 -19.75
C VAL A 217 9.62 11.81 -20.12
N LEU A 218 9.70 11.48 -21.42
CA LEU A 218 10.43 10.29 -21.86
C LEU A 218 11.94 10.42 -21.65
N ARG A 219 12.50 11.63 -21.80
CA ARG A 219 13.91 11.88 -21.47
C ARG A 219 14.21 11.64 -19.98
N ASP A 220 13.32 12.08 -19.10
CA ASP A 220 13.44 11.86 -17.66
C ASP A 220 13.26 10.38 -17.28
N VAL A 221 12.31 9.67 -17.89
CA VAL A 221 12.16 8.21 -17.72
C VAL A 221 13.45 7.49 -18.10
N LYS A 222 14.03 7.82 -19.27
CA LYS A 222 15.30 7.23 -19.70
C LYS A 222 16.44 7.53 -18.73
N ARG A 223 16.49 8.75 -18.18
CA ARG A 223 17.46 9.13 -17.14
C ARG A 223 17.24 8.32 -15.85
N ALA A 224 16.00 8.09 -15.46
CA ALA A 224 15.64 7.30 -14.27
C ALA A 224 16.08 5.84 -14.42
N LEU A 225 15.77 5.19 -15.55
CA LEU A 225 16.17 3.81 -15.80
C LEU A 225 17.70 3.67 -15.81
N LYS A 226 18.39 4.59 -16.50
CA LYS A 226 19.87 4.62 -16.49
C LYS A 226 20.43 4.69 -15.07
N LEU A 227 19.91 5.60 -14.24
CA LEU A 227 20.36 5.75 -12.86
C LEU A 227 20.09 4.49 -12.01
N LEU A 228 18.93 3.85 -12.16
CA LEU A 228 18.63 2.57 -11.51
C LEU A 228 19.63 1.49 -11.95
N HIS A 229 19.85 1.38 -13.25
CA HIS A 229 20.70 0.35 -13.84
C HIS A 229 22.16 0.49 -13.42
N GLU A 230 22.70 1.71 -13.39
CA GLU A 230 24.05 2.01 -12.88
C GLU A 230 24.22 1.57 -11.42
N ASN A 231 23.14 1.56 -10.64
CA ASN A 231 23.10 1.14 -9.24
C ASN A 231 22.57 -0.29 -9.06
N ARG A 232 22.55 -1.09 -10.13
CA ARG A 232 22.11 -2.51 -10.14
C ARG A 232 20.66 -2.73 -9.72
N PHE A 233 19.80 -1.74 -9.92
CA PHE A 233 18.36 -1.87 -9.75
C PHE A 233 17.67 -2.06 -11.10
N VAL A 234 16.55 -2.77 -11.08
CA VAL A 234 15.57 -2.94 -12.17
C VAL A 234 14.25 -2.40 -11.65
N PHE A 235 13.54 -1.60 -12.46
CA PHE A 235 12.23 -1.05 -12.09
C PHE A 235 11.14 -2.11 -12.17
N GLY A 236 11.15 -2.91 -13.24
CA GLY A 236 10.39 -4.15 -13.41
C GLY A 236 8.94 -3.98 -13.88
N ASP A 237 8.29 -2.86 -13.59
CA ASP A 237 6.88 -2.60 -13.97
C ASP A 237 6.74 -1.28 -14.73
N LEU A 238 7.61 -1.01 -15.71
CA LEU A 238 7.51 0.21 -16.51
C LEU A 238 6.33 0.11 -17.48
N ARG A 239 5.39 1.05 -17.32
CA ARG A 239 4.19 1.20 -18.15
C ARG A 239 3.63 2.62 -18.03
N ASP A 240 2.75 2.99 -18.94
CA ASP A 240 2.15 4.33 -19.02
C ASP A 240 1.40 4.76 -17.74
N THR A 241 0.88 3.81 -16.96
CA THR A 241 0.23 4.08 -15.67
C THR A 241 1.22 4.35 -14.53
N ASN A 242 2.47 3.89 -14.65
CA ASN A 242 3.52 4.03 -13.65
C ASN A 242 4.51 5.17 -13.97
N VAL A 243 4.19 6.00 -14.98
CA VAL A 243 4.91 7.23 -15.32
C VAL A 243 3.97 8.41 -15.17
N VAL A 244 4.32 9.36 -14.31
CA VAL A 244 3.55 10.59 -14.06
C VAL A 244 4.28 11.78 -14.66
N SER A 245 3.56 12.58 -15.46
CA SER A 245 4.00 13.89 -15.93
C SER A 245 3.52 14.96 -14.95
N SER A 246 4.43 15.76 -14.42
CA SER A 246 4.11 16.92 -13.57
C SER A 246 5.05 18.07 -13.92
N LYS A 247 4.49 19.26 -14.21
CA LYS A 247 5.27 20.45 -14.64
C LYS A 247 6.24 20.13 -15.79
N GLU A 248 5.76 19.37 -16.78
CA GLU A 248 6.50 18.87 -17.95
C GLU A 248 7.66 17.90 -17.64
N GLN A 249 7.85 17.54 -16.37
CA GLN A 249 8.85 16.57 -15.94
C GLN A 249 8.26 15.18 -15.78
N GLY A 250 9.04 14.14 -16.11
CA GLY A 250 8.66 12.74 -15.91
C GLY A 250 9.10 12.17 -14.57
N PHE A 251 8.19 11.47 -13.89
CA PHE A 251 8.44 10.78 -12.62
C PHE A 251 8.05 9.31 -12.73
N LEU A 252 8.93 8.41 -12.25
CA LEU A 252 8.56 7.02 -12.01
C LEU A 252 7.83 6.91 -10.66
N VAL A 253 6.73 6.14 -10.66
CA VAL A 253 5.92 5.84 -9.47
C VAL A 253 5.61 4.34 -9.43
N ASP A 254 5.13 3.83 -8.30
CA ASP A 254 4.80 2.39 -8.12
C ASP A 254 6.03 1.45 -8.13
N PHE A 255 6.86 1.58 -7.10
CA PHE A 255 8.10 0.80 -6.91
C PHE A 255 7.88 -0.59 -6.28
N ASP A 256 6.67 -1.17 -6.33
CA ASP A 256 6.40 -2.44 -5.64
C ASP A 256 7.28 -3.57 -6.18
N TRP A 257 7.58 -3.53 -7.48
CA TRP A 257 8.34 -4.57 -8.15
C TRP A 257 9.83 -4.24 -8.26
N ALA A 258 10.20 -2.97 -8.09
CA ALA A 258 11.59 -2.56 -8.19
C ALA A 258 12.49 -3.37 -7.24
N GLY A 259 13.61 -3.83 -7.77
CA GLY A 259 14.48 -4.79 -7.10
C GLY A 259 15.88 -4.81 -7.70
N LYS A 260 16.77 -5.61 -7.13
CA LYS A 260 18.14 -5.78 -7.59
C LYS A 260 18.22 -6.72 -8.78
N GLU A 261 18.99 -6.31 -9.79
CA GLU A 261 19.33 -7.12 -10.95
C GLU A 261 19.99 -8.45 -10.54
N GLY A 262 19.51 -9.56 -11.11
CA GLY A 262 20.08 -10.89 -10.88
C GLY A 262 19.72 -11.53 -9.52
N GLU A 263 19.08 -10.78 -8.62
CA GLU A 263 18.71 -11.24 -7.27
C GLU A 263 17.19 -11.30 -7.09
N ASP A 264 16.51 -10.17 -7.32
CA ASP A 264 15.07 -10.06 -7.11
C ASP A 264 14.28 -10.69 -8.27
N ARG A 265 13.05 -11.11 -7.96
CA ARG A 265 12.18 -11.85 -8.87
C ARG A 265 10.84 -11.17 -9.07
N TYR A 266 10.26 -11.37 -10.25
CA TYR A 266 8.87 -11.02 -10.52
C TYR A 266 7.92 -11.76 -9.58
N PRO A 267 6.71 -11.22 -9.33
CA PRO A 267 5.68 -11.93 -8.60
C PRO A 267 5.37 -13.30 -9.24
N ALA A 268 5.01 -14.28 -8.41
CA ALA A 268 4.54 -15.57 -8.90
C ALA A 268 3.15 -15.47 -9.57
N ALA A 269 2.33 -14.50 -9.15
CA ALA A 269 1.05 -14.17 -9.78
C ALA A 269 1.19 -13.06 -10.83
N LEU A 270 2.22 -13.16 -11.69
CA LEU A 270 2.44 -12.19 -12.77
C LEU A 270 1.29 -12.28 -13.78
N ASN A 271 0.76 -11.13 -14.23
CA ASN A 271 -0.20 -11.11 -15.31
C ASN A 271 0.53 -11.31 -16.65
N GLU A 272 0.47 -12.51 -17.21
CA GLU A 272 1.13 -12.88 -18.47
C GLU A 272 0.46 -12.28 -19.71
N ASN A 273 -0.72 -11.66 -19.59
CA ASN A 273 -1.40 -10.98 -20.70
C ASN A 273 -0.75 -9.64 -21.08
N ASN A 274 0.11 -9.10 -20.23
CA ASN A 274 0.87 -7.88 -20.55
C ASN A 274 1.99 -8.20 -21.55
N LYS A 275 2.35 -7.22 -22.37
CA LYS A 275 3.49 -7.33 -23.31
C LYS A 275 4.81 -7.21 -22.55
N TRP A 276 5.32 -8.33 -22.05
CA TRP A 276 6.62 -8.39 -21.39
C TRP A 276 7.76 -8.73 -22.36
N HIS A 277 9.01 -8.53 -21.89
CA HIS A 277 10.19 -9.08 -22.54
C HIS A 277 10.11 -10.62 -22.57
N ALA A 278 10.66 -11.27 -23.59
CA ALA A 278 10.50 -12.72 -23.82
C ALA A 278 10.98 -13.60 -22.64
N GLU A 279 11.93 -13.11 -21.85
CA GLU A 279 12.46 -13.83 -20.68
C GLU A 279 11.68 -13.59 -19.38
N VAL A 280 10.75 -12.64 -19.38
CA VAL A 280 9.91 -12.33 -18.22
C VAL A 280 8.77 -13.34 -18.14
N ARG A 281 8.74 -14.06 -17.02
CA ARG A 281 7.68 -15.00 -16.63
C ARG A 281 7.45 -14.94 -15.13
N ALA A 282 6.39 -15.59 -14.65
CA ALA A 282 6.12 -15.74 -13.23
C ALA A 282 7.39 -16.20 -12.49
N HIS A 283 7.78 -15.45 -11.45
CA HIS A 283 8.95 -15.72 -10.62
C HIS A 283 10.34 -15.73 -11.33
N ALA A 284 10.42 -15.21 -12.56
CA ALA A 284 11.71 -15.01 -13.24
C ALA A 284 12.58 -13.98 -12.51
N VAL A 285 13.90 -14.12 -12.66
CA VAL A 285 14.89 -13.17 -12.15
C VAL A 285 14.82 -11.88 -12.95
N MET A 286 14.92 -10.74 -12.28
CA MET A 286 14.89 -9.43 -12.91
C MET A 286 16.22 -9.11 -13.62
N SER A 287 16.11 -8.54 -14.82
CA SER A 287 17.21 -8.08 -15.66
C SER A 287 16.93 -6.69 -16.18
N LYS A 288 17.97 -5.87 -16.34
CA LYS A 288 17.84 -4.49 -16.90
C LYS A 288 17.27 -4.47 -18.30
N ALA A 289 17.55 -5.51 -19.09
CA ALA A 289 17.00 -5.68 -20.43
C ALA A 289 15.46 -5.71 -20.44
N HIS A 290 14.83 -6.08 -19.31
CA HIS A 290 13.38 -6.05 -19.18
C HIS A 290 12.84 -4.62 -19.12
N ASP A 291 13.53 -3.71 -18.41
CA ASP A 291 13.19 -2.29 -18.39
C ASP A 291 13.43 -1.64 -19.74
N ASP A 292 14.54 -1.99 -20.41
CA ASP A 292 14.88 -1.46 -21.74
C ASP A 292 13.79 -1.81 -22.75
N TYR A 293 13.37 -3.08 -22.79
CA TYR A 293 12.26 -3.53 -23.62
C TYR A 293 10.96 -2.78 -23.28
N GLN A 294 10.60 -2.65 -22.00
CA GLN A 294 9.40 -1.91 -21.60
C GLN A 294 9.47 -0.43 -22.00
N PHE A 295 10.66 0.17 -21.96
CA PHE A 295 10.88 1.55 -22.40
C PHE A 295 10.66 1.69 -23.90
N GLU A 296 11.19 0.78 -24.72
CA GLU A 296 10.94 0.74 -26.16
C GLU A 296 9.45 0.59 -26.47
N GLN A 297 8.73 -0.29 -25.75
CA GLN A 297 7.28 -0.43 -25.90
C GLN A 297 6.53 0.83 -25.52
N LEU A 298 6.94 1.52 -24.45
CA LEU A 298 6.32 2.77 -24.02
C LEU A 298 6.58 3.89 -25.05
N GLU A 299 7.81 4.01 -25.55
CA GLU A 299 8.18 5.02 -26.54
C GLU A 299 7.43 4.78 -27.87
N ALA A 300 7.34 3.53 -28.33
CA ALA A 300 6.61 3.18 -29.54
C ALA A 300 5.11 3.46 -29.45
N GLN A 301 4.51 3.44 -28.26
CA GLN A 301 3.10 3.78 -28.06
C GLN A 301 2.80 5.28 -28.09
N LEU A 302 3.83 6.12 -28.00
CA LEU A 302 3.73 7.58 -27.94
C LEU A 302 4.14 8.28 -29.23
N LYS A 303 4.73 7.54 -30.17
CA LYS A 303 4.92 7.94 -31.57
C LYS A 303 3.63 7.71 -32.36
#